data_AF-A0A1G2XHT9-F1
#
_entry.id   AF-A0A1G2XHT9-F1
#
_cell.length_a   1.000
_cell.length_b   1.000
_cell.length_c   1.000
_cell.angle_alpha   90.00
_cell.angle_beta   90.00
_cell.angle_gamma   90.00
#
_symmetry.space_group_name_H-M   'P 1'
#
loop_
_entity.id
_entity.type
_entity.pdbx_description
1 polymer ?
#
loop_
_entity_poly.entity_id
_entity_poly.type
_entity_poly.pdbx_seq_one_letter_code
_entity_poly.pdbx_strand_id
1 'polypeptide(L)'
;MAKNEQCYVLAEMTVKDIREALKKITTVLLPMGCTEQHGYHLPLSTDTLTAEYVAGKVATKAGCIVAPAVPYTFSGGELPGTVNVSTQVLGLYVRDICRSFAEIGFKRIVLVLGHGGSENLRDIQESLKMFLRLEKAYKHLTIEVIGIWSMSPVWLKSMREHNYHADIIETSMILCIKPMLVRKKYVLDMPSVHNELIADPDKYQVSDADTKTNTFLDGYCRIPHISQRSDMKVGVMGNPKGANASLGKKVLDEAIANLAKYLKKAR
;
A
#
# COMPACT_ATOMS: atom_id res chain seq x y z
N MET A 1 8.45 29.72 21.94
CA MET A 1 7.19 29.27 21.33
C MET A 1 7.52 28.23 20.28
N ALA A 2 7.34 26.94 20.59
CA ALA A 2 7.63 25.86 19.65
C ALA A 2 6.67 26.00 18.45
N LYS A 3 7.21 26.06 17.22
CA LYS A 3 6.39 25.98 16.01
C LYS A 3 5.70 24.62 16.04
N ASN A 4 4.38 24.62 16.20
CA ASN A 4 3.57 23.40 16.14
C ASN A 4 3.91 22.65 14.85
N GLU A 5 4.43 21.43 15.01
CA GLU A 5 4.59 20.42 13.97
C GLU A 5 3.19 19.91 13.58
N GLN A 6 2.35 20.79 13.03
CA GLN A 6 0.99 20.42 12.66
C GLN A 6 1.03 19.67 11.32
N CYS A 7 0.59 18.41 11.35
CA CYS A 7 0.28 17.66 10.14
C CYS A 7 -0.89 18.34 9.42
N TYR A 8 -0.72 18.71 8.15
CA TYR A 8 -1.82 19.24 7.35
C TYR A 8 -2.62 18.09 6.76
N VAL A 9 -3.74 17.74 7.40
CA VAL A 9 -4.68 16.73 6.91
C VAL A 9 -5.72 17.41 6.04
N LEU A 10 -5.72 17.13 4.74
CA LEU A 10 -6.56 17.80 3.75
C LEU A 10 -8.06 17.79 4.13
N ALA A 11 -8.56 16.68 4.69
CA ALA A 11 -9.96 16.55 5.10
C ALA A 11 -10.36 17.43 6.30
N GLU A 12 -9.39 17.92 7.07
CA GLU A 12 -9.62 18.79 8.23
C GLU A 12 -9.45 20.27 7.87
N MET A 13 -9.02 20.57 6.65
CA MET A 13 -8.71 21.93 6.20
C MET A 13 -9.92 22.62 5.58
N THR A 14 -10.11 23.89 5.91
CA THR A 14 -11.09 24.74 5.22
C THR A 14 -10.52 25.27 3.90
N VAL A 15 -11.39 25.84 3.06
CA VAL A 15 -10.98 26.54 1.82
C VAL A 15 -9.92 27.61 2.09
N LYS A 16 -10.01 28.32 3.22
CA LYS A 16 -9.02 29.33 3.62
C LYS A 16 -7.68 28.69 3.93
N ASP A 17 -7.67 27.58 4.68
CA ASP A 17 -6.45 26.88 5.05
C ASP A 17 -5.69 26.37 3.83
N ILE A 18 -6.41 25.80 2.85
CA ILE A 18 -5.80 25.32 1.60
C ILE A 18 -5.21 26.47 0.77
N ARG A 19 -5.93 27.59 0.65
CA ARG A 19 -5.41 28.78 -0.06
C ARG A 19 -4.13 29.31 0.58
N GLU A 20 -4.04 29.32 1.91
CA GLU A 20 -2.82 29.76 2.62
C GLU A 20 -1.70 28.73 2.53
N ALA A 21 -2.00 27.44 2.64
CA ALA A 21 -1.01 26.37 2.57
C ALA A 21 -0.35 26.29 1.19
N LEU A 22 -1.12 26.41 0.09
CA LEU A 22 -0.62 26.32 -1.28
C LEU A 22 0.40 27.42 -1.65
N LYS A 23 0.46 28.52 -0.88
CA LYS A 23 1.52 29.54 -1.03
C LYS A 23 2.92 29.01 -0.68
N LYS A 24 2.99 27.92 0.09
CA LYS A 24 4.24 27.38 0.67
C LYS A 24 4.42 25.87 0.47
N ILE A 25 3.32 25.12 0.34
CA ILE A 25 3.29 23.67 0.26
C ILE A 25 2.67 23.27 -1.07
N THR A 26 3.48 22.65 -1.93
CA THR A 26 3.06 22.22 -3.28
C THR A 26 3.06 20.69 -3.44
N THR A 27 3.28 19.96 -2.34
CA THR A 27 3.32 18.49 -2.30
C THR A 27 2.17 17.93 -1.48
N VAL A 28 1.43 17.01 -2.09
CA VAL A 28 0.40 16.20 -1.42
C VAL A 28 0.78 14.73 -1.41
N LEU A 29 0.55 14.07 -0.27
CA LEU A 29 0.69 12.62 -0.11
C LEU A 29 -0.70 11.98 -0.18
N LEU A 30 -0.88 10.97 -1.01
CA LEU A 30 -2.09 10.16 -1.09
C LEU A 30 -1.81 8.78 -0.48
N PRO A 31 -2.23 8.50 0.75
CA PRO A 31 -2.14 7.16 1.32
C PRO A 31 -3.05 6.21 0.55
N MET A 32 -2.56 5.02 0.23
CA MET A 32 -3.34 3.97 -0.41
C MET A 32 -3.03 2.64 0.24
N GLY A 33 -4.08 1.93 0.67
CA GLY A 33 -3.96 0.58 1.18
C GLY A 33 -4.96 -0.34 0.51
N CYS A 34 -5.20 -1.48 1.14
CA CYS A 34 -6.29 -2.37 0.81
C CYS A 34 -7.16 -2.62 2.04
N THR A 35 -8.36 -3.16 1.79
CA THR A 35 -9.20 -3.80 2.80
C THR A 35 -9.20 -5.28 2.47
N GLU A 36 -8.36 -6.04 3.16
CA GLU A 36 -8.07 -7.43 2.80
C GLU A 36 -7.80 -8.31 4.02
N GLN A 37 -8.01 -9.60 3.85
CA GLN A 37 -7.67 -10.63 4.83
C GLN A 37 -6.24 -10.45 5.34
N HIS A 38 -6.02 -10.57 6.65
CA HIS A 38 -4.68 -10.59 7.25
C HIS A 38 -4.63 -11.64 8.37
N GLY A 39 -5.07 -12.85 8.05
CA GLY A 39 -5.26 -13.88 9.06
C GLY A 39 -6.32 -13.52 10.11
N TYR A 40 -6.33 -14.27 11.21
CA TYR A 40 -7.32 -14.07 12.28
C TYR A 40 -6.87 -13.08 13.35
N HIS A 41 -5.64 -12.57 13.26
CA HIS A 41 -5.04 -11.72 14.29
C HIS A 41 -4.94 -10.25 13.91
N LEU A 42 -4.94 -9.90 12.63
CA LEU A 42 -4.86 -8.50 12.20
C LEU A 42 -6.20 -7.99 11.65
N PRO A 43 -6.45 -6.67 11.73
CA PRO A 43 -7.63 -6.07 11.11
C PRO A 43 -7.51 -6.09 9.58
N LEU A 44 -8.66 -6.10 8.90
CA LEU A 44 -8.71 -6.01 7.43
C LEU A 44 -8.11 -4.72 6.86
N SER A 45 -7.98 -3.68 7.70
CA SER A 45 -7.47 -2.36 7.32
C SER A 45 -5.96 -2.22 7.55
N THR A 46 -5.20 -3.31 7.69
CA THR A 46 -3.77 -3.28 8.06
C THR A 46 -2.94 -2.38 7.12
N ASP A 47 -3.10 -2.56 5.82
CA ASP A 47 -2.42 -1.76 4.79
C ASP A 47 -2.77 -0.28 4.89
N THR A 48 -4.08 0.01 4.99
CA THR A 48 -4.60 1.38 5.02
C THR A 48 -4.11 2.10 6.28
N LEU A 49 -4.17 1.45 7.45
CA LEU A 49 -3.67 2.01 8.71
C LEU A 49 -2.17 2.31 8.64
N THR A 50 -1.40 1.43 8.02
CA THR A 50 0.05 1.59 7.86
C THR A 50 0.35 2.77 6.92
N ALA A 51 -0.35 2.85 5.78
CA ALA A 51 -0.21 3.95 4.82
C ALA A 51 -0.55 5.31 5.42
N GLU A 52 -1.70 5.41 6.11
CA GLU A 52 -2.12 6.64 6.81
C GLU A 52 -1.10 7.07 7.86
N TYR A 53 -0.64 6.13 8.70
CA TYR A 53 0.30 6.42 9.76
C TYR A 53 1.61 6.96 9.22
N VAL A 54 2.20 6.28 8.23
CA VAL A 54 3.47 6.70 7.62
C VAL A 54 3.29 8.03 6.90
N ALA A 55 2.26 8.19 6.07
CA ALA A 55 2.03 9.42 5.33
C ALA A 55 1.81 10.63 6.24
N GLY A 56 1.05 10.50 7.33
CA GLY A 56 0.83 11.60 8.28
C GLY A 56 2.13 12.02 9.00
N LYS A 57 2.94 11.04 9.44
CA LYS A 57 4.23 11.33 10.07
C LYS A 57 5.24 11.94 9.08
N VAL A 58 5.24 11.46 7.83
CA VAL A 58 6.08 12.02 6.76
C VAL A 58 5.63 13.43 6.40
N ALA A 59 4.33 13.69 6.27
CA ALA A 59 3.79 15.01 5.97
C ALA A 59 4.24 16.07 6.98
N THR A 60 4.21 15.70 8.27
CA THR A 60 4.73 16.54 9.35
C THR A 60 6.23 16.82 9.19
N LYS A 61 7.04 15.78 8.96
CA LYS A 61 8.50 15.94 8.86
C LYS A 61 8.97 16.63 7.58
N ALA A 62 8.29 16.41 6.46
CA ALA A 62 8.63 16.94 5.15
C ALA A 62 7.97 18.29 4.87
N GLY A 63 6.90 18.67 5.60
CA GLY A 63 6.10 19.85 5.32
C GLY A 63 5.26 19.66 4.06
N CYS A 64 4.46 18.60 4.04
CA CYS A 64 3.52 18.25 2.96
C CYS A 64 2.08 18.25 3.52
N ILE A 65 1.11 18.16 2.61
CA ILE A 65 -0.30 17.87 2.96
C ILE A 65 -0.54 16.37 2.79
N VAL A 66 -1.31 15.75 3.67
CA VAL A 66 -1.78 14.36 3.51
C VAL A 66 -3.26 14.37 3.14
N ALA A 67 -3.61 13.69 2.04
CA ALA A 67 -4.98 13.49 1.59
C ALA A 67 -5.66 12.34 2.35
N PRO A 68 -7.00 12.24 2.31
CA PRO A 68 -7.71 11.03 2.76
C PRO A 68 -7.19 9.79 2.04
N ALA A 69 -7.13 8.67 2.76
CA ALA A 69 -6.66 7.43 2.18
C ALA A 69 -7.63 6.86 1.15
N VAL A 70 -7.11 6.12 0.17
CA VAL A 70 -7.87 5.19 -0.66
C VAL A 70 -7.82 3.81 0.02
N PRO A 71 -8.95 3.32 0.60
CA PRO A 71 -8.94 2.10 1.42
C PRO A 71 -9.25 0.82 0.64
N TYR A 72 -9.71 0.95 -0.60
CA TYR A 72 -10.10 -0.17 -1.46
C TYR A 72 -9.25 -0.17 -2.73
N THR A 73 -8.44 -1.19 -2.88
CA THR A 73 -7.59 -1.46 -4.05
C THR A 73 -7.74 -2.93 -4.44
N PHE A 74 -6.84 -3.47 -5.27
CA PHE A 74 -6.87 -4.88 -5.62
C PHE A 74 -5.93 -5.68 -4.69
N SER A 75 -6.47 -6.62 -3.92
CA SER A 75 -5.66 -7.55 -3.10
C SER A 75 -5.29 -8.85 -3.83
N GLY A 76 -6.11 -9.25 -4.80
CA GLY A 76 -6.10 -10.60 -5.39
C GLY A 76 -6.72 -11.70 -4.51
N GLY A 77 -6.94 -11.45 -3.21
CA GLY A 77 -7.55 -12.40 -2.28
C GLY A 77 -9.08 -12.48 -2.38
N GLU A 78 -9.66 -13.62 -2.04
CA GLU A 78 -11.09 -13.91 -2.07
C GLU A 78 -11.66 -14.29 -0.68
N LEU A 79 -10.82 -14.35 0.35
CA LEU A 79 -11.27 -14.64 1.72
C LEU A 79 -12.26 -13.56 2.24
N PRO A 80 -13.22 -13.95 3.11
CA PRO A 80 -14.27 -13.04 3.58
C PRO A 80 -13.72 -11.75 4.21
N GLY A 81 -14.33 -10.63 3.82
CA GLY A 81 -13.95 -9.29 4.28
C GLY A 81 -13.01 -8.56 3.33
N THR A 82 -12.35 -9.28 2.41
CA THR A 82 -11.58 -8.67 1.33
C THR A 82 -12.50 -7.98 0.33
N VAL A 83 -12.17 -6.74 -0.05
CA VAL A 83 -12.92 -5.94 -1.03
C VAL A 83 -11.99 -5.55 -2.17
N ASN A 84 -12.14 -6.21 -3.31
CA ASN A 84 -11.34 -5.94 -4.50
C ASN A 84 -11.99 -4.89 -5.40
N VAL A 85 -11.21 -3.85 -5.73
CA VAL A 85 -11.47 -2.99 -6.88
C VAL A 85 -10.53 -3.41 -8.01
N SER A 86 -11.07 -3.71 -9.19
CA SER A 86 -10.25 -4.07 -10.34
C SER A 86 -9.21 -2.99 -10.64
N THR A 87 -7.99 -3.39 -10.98
CA THR A 87 -6.86 -2.48 -11.16
C THR A 87 -7.09 -1.47 -12.29
N GLN A 88 -7.91 -1.78 -13.29
CA GLN A 88 -8.31 -0.85 -14.35
C GLN A 88 -9.15 0.31 -13.79
N VAL A 89 -10.15 0.01 -12.96
CA VAL A 89 -10.95 1.02 -12.26
C VAL A 89 -10.08 1.82 -11.31
N LEU A 90 -9.17 1.16 -10.59
CA LEU A 90 -8.24 1.84 -9.69
C LEU A 90 -7.35 2.83 -10.44
N GLY A 91 -6.79 2.43 -11.59
CA GLY A 91 -5.95 3.30 -12.43
C GLY A 91 -6.69 4.56 -12.90
N LEU A 92 -7.95 4.40 -13.35
CA LEU A 92 -8.81 5.53 -13.74
C LEU A 92 -9.18 6.42 -12.56
N TYR A 93 -9.49 5.82 -11.40
CA TYR A 93 -9.83 6.56 -10.19
C TYR A 93 -8.66 7.40 -9.67
N VAL A 94 -7.47 6.79 -9.59
CA VAL A 94 -6.24 7.45 -9.17
C VAL A 94 -5.85 8.58 -10.13
N ARG A 95 -6.02 8.37 -11.45
CA ARG A 95 -5.83 9.43 -12.45
C ARG A 95 -6.72 10.63 -12.13
N ASP A 96 -8.00 10.41 -11.89
CA ASP A 96 -8.96 11.49 -11.64
C ASP A 96 -8.68 12.24 -10.32
N ILE A 97 -8.19 11.53 -9.30
CA ILE A 97 -7.66 12.15 -8.06
C ILE A 97 -6.45 13.03 -8.38
N CYS A 98 -5.48 12.52 -9.14
CA CYS A 98 -4.26 13.25 -9.46
C CYS A 98 -4.55 14.51 -10.29
N ARG A 99 -5.45 14.41 -11.27
CA ARG A 99 -5.97 15.55 -12.03
C ARG A 99 -6.57 16.60 -11.10
N SER A 100 -7.43 16.17 -10.16
CA SER A 100 -8.08 17.08 -9.21
C SER A 100 -7.07 17.77 -8.29
N PHE A 101 -6.04 17.07 -7.81
CA PHE A 101 -4.96 17.68 -7.04
C PHE A 101 -4.15 18.70 -7.85
N ALA A 102 -3.91 18.42 -9.13
CA ALA A 102 -3.25 19.38 -10.01
C ALA A 102 -4.10 20.65 -10.19
N GLU A 103 -5.41 20.52 -10.40
CA GLU A 103 -6.34 21.67 -10.48
C GLU A 103 -6.44 22.48 -9.19
N ILE A 104 -6.28 21.83 -8.02
CA ILE A 104 -6.19 22.53 -6.74
C ILE A 104 -4.90 23.38 -6.65
N GLY A 105 -3.84 23.00 -7.38
CA GLY A 105 -2.57 23.72 -7.43
C GLY A 105 -1.38 22.93 -6.86
N PHE A 106 -1.54 21.64 -6.55
CA PHE A 106 -0.41 20.79 -6.20
C PHE A 106 0.48 20.54 -7.42
N LYS A 107 1.80 20.60 -7.21
CA LYS A 107 2.80 20.38 -8.27
C LYS A 107 3.48 19.01 -8.17
N ARG A 108 3.37 18.39 -6.99
CA ARG A 108 3.95 17.08 -6.69
C ARG A 108 2.95 16.23 -5.94
N ILE A 109 2.69 15.04 -6.43
CA ILE A 109 1.74 14.09 -5.85
C ILE A 109 2.51 12.80 -5.57
N VAL A 110 2.46 12.33 -4.33
CA VAL A 110 3.16 11.11 -3.89
C VAL A 110 2.14 10.11 -3.41
N LEU A 111 1.99 9.01 -4.12
CA LEU A 111 1.16 7.89 -3.74
C LEU A 111 1.97 7.02 -2.78
N VAL A 112 1.45 6.84 -1.57
CA VAL A 112 2.10 6.09 -0.49
C VAL A 112 1.36 4.76 -0.32
N LEU A 113 1.90 3.70 -0.93
CA LEU A 113 1.28 2.37 -0.95
C LEU A 113 1.62 1.58 0.32
N GLY A 114 0.59 1.14 1.03
CA GLY A 114 0.67 0.22 2.17
C GLY A 114 0.55 -1.25 1.80
N HIS A 115 0.01 -1.58 0.62
CA HIS A 115 -0.21 -2.95 0.15
C HIS A 115 0.88 -3.38 -0.84
N GLY A 116 1.41 -4.60 -0.69
CA GLY A 116 2.57 -5.13 -1.43
C GLY A 116 2.28 -5.70 -2.83
N GLY A 117 1.02 -5.88 -3.22
CA GLY A 117 0.62 -6.46 -4.52
C GLY A 117 1.13 -5.68 -5.74
N SER A 118 1.71 -6.41 -6.68
CA SER A 118 2.38 -5.84 -7.86
C SER A 118 1.42 -5.25 -8.90
N GLU A 119 0.18 -5.75 -8.91
CA GLU A 119 -0.87 -5.44 -9.87
C GLU A 119 -1.32 -3.99 -9.71
N ASN A 120 -1.54 -3.54 -8.47
CA ASN A 120 -1.85 -2.14 -8.19
C ASN A 120 -0.72 -1.22 -8.68
N LEU A 121 0.53 -1.54 -8.34
CA LEU A 121 1.68 -0.73 -8.71
C LEU A 121 1.79 -0.59 -10.24
N ARG A 122 1.69 -1.71 -10.96
CA ARG A 122 1.78 -1.77 -12.42
C ARG A 122 0.72 -0.92 -13.09
N ASP A 123 -0.55 -1.11 -12.73
CA ASP A 123 -1.66 -0.47 -13.42
C ASP A 123 -1.81 1.01 -13.04
N ILE A 124 -1.50 1.38 -11.79
CA ILE A 124 -1.39 2.79 -11.40
C ILE A 124 -0.29 3.48 -12.21
N GLN A 125 0.89 2.88 -12.31
CA GLN A 125 2.01 3.46 -13.04
C GLN A 125 1.69 3.64 -14.53
N GLU A 126 1.15 2.60 -15.19
CA GLU A 126 0.80 2.71 -16.61
C GLU A 126 -0.35 3.70 -16.85
N SER A 127 -1.37 3.72 -15.98
CA SER A 127 -2.48 4.69 -16.09
C SER A 127 -1.99 6.14 -15.96
N LEU A 128 -1.15 6.43 -14.96
CA LEU A 128 -0.61 7.77 -14.73
C LEU A 128 0.39 8.20 -15.81
N LYS A 129 1.17 7.26 -16.34
CA LYS A 129 2.06 7.49 -17.48
C LYS A 129 1.27 7.85 -18.74
N MET A 130 0.15 7.17 -19.02
CA MET A 130 -0.73 7.53 -20.13
C MET A 130 -1.39 8.89 -19.92
N PHE A 131 -1.86 9.17 -18.71
CA PHE A 131 -2.40 10.48 -18.33
C PHE A 131 -1.42 11.62 -18.62
N LEU A 132 -0.19 11.54 -18.09
CA LEU A 132 0.83 12.58 -18.31
C LEU A 132 1.28 12.69 -19.77
N ARG A 133 1.21 11.59 -20.55
CA ARG A 133 1.55 11.57 -21.98
C ARG A 133 0.49 12.25 -22.84
N LEU A 134 -0.79 12.03 -22.56
CA LEU A 134 -1.90 12.50 -23.38
C LEU A 134 -2.37 13.90 -22.97
N GLU A 135 -2.40 14.21 -21.67
CA GLU A 135 -2.92 15.46 -21.14
C GLU A 135 -1.82 16.48 -20.91
N LYS A 136 -1.36 17.11 -22.01
CA LYS A 136 -0.21 18.03 -22.02
C LYS A 136 -0.31 19.21 -21.05
N ALA A 137 -1.51 19.56 -20.58
CA ALA A 137 -1.73 20.57 -19.54
C ALA A 137 -0.97 20.24 -18.24
N TYR A 138 -0.84 18.94 -17.91
CA TYR A 138 -0.22 18.45 -16.69
C TYR A 138 1.25 18.05 -16.85
N LYS A 139 1.93 18.43 -17.94
CA LYS A 139 3.34 18.10 -18.19
C LYS A 139 4.34 18.56 -17.11
N HIS A 140 3.91 19.48 -16.25
CA HIS A 140 4.71 20.06 -15.16
C HIS A 140 4.48 19.35 -13.82
N LEU A 141 3.52 18.42 -13.76
CA LEU A 141 3.15 17.67 -12.58
C LEU A 141 4.14 16.52 -12.36
N THR A 142 4.69 16.43 -11.15
CA THR A 142 5.47 15.27 -10.73
C THR A 142 4.57 14.31 -9.97
N ILE A 143 4.48 13.05 -10.43
CA ILE A 143 3.74 12.00 -9.72
C ILE A 143 4.71 10.86 -9.40
N GLU A 144 4.73 10.43 -8.14
CA GLU A 144 5.58 9.35 -7.64
C GLU A 144 4.72 8.28 -6.96
N VAL A 145 5.04 7.01 -7.17
CA VAL A 145 4.36 5.87 -6.55
C VAL A 145 5.37 5.11 -5.71
N ILE A 146 5.16 5.06 -4.39
CA ILE A 146 6.13 4.56 -3.43
C ILE A 146 5.47 3.54 -2.51
N GLY A 147 5.98 2.30 -2.55
CA GLY A 147 5.70 1.29 -1.54
C GLY A 147 6.46 1.55 -0.26
N ILE A 148 5.77 1.59 0.89
CA ILE A 148 6.37 1.90 2.19
C ILE A 148 7.47 0.89 2.56
N TRP A 149 7.30 -0.38 2.20
CA TRP A 149 8.29 -1.44 2.42
C TRP A 149 9.66 -1.12 1.83
N SER A 150 9.71 -0.41 0.70
CA SER A 150 10.97 0.02 0.05
C SER A 150 11.78 1.03 0.89
N MET A 151 11.17 1.62 1.91
CA MET A 151 11.76 2.65 2.77
C MET A 151 12.29 2.10 4.10
N SER A 152 12.12 0.80 4.41
CA SER A 152 12.68 0.16 5.61
C SER A 152 13.61 -1.01 5.25
N PRO A 153 14.93 -0.89 5.52
CA PRO A 153 15.86 -2.01 5.39
C PRO A 153 15.46 -3.24 6.22
N VAL A 154 14.87 -3.05 7.40
CA VAL A 154 14.38 -4.16 8.25
C VAL A 154 13.22 -4.88 7.57
N TRP A 155 12.25 -4.15 7.00
CA TRP A 155 11.15 -4.77 6.27
C TRP A 155 11.65 -5.54 5.04
N LEU A 156 12.50 -4.92 4.22
CA LEU A 156 13.11 -5.58 3.06
C LEU A 156 13.89 -6.84 3.44
N LYS A 157 14.56 -6.83 4.60
CA LYS A 157 15.24 -8.03 5.13
C LYS A 157 14.23 -9.12 5.48
N SER A 158 13.15 -8.78 6.19
CA SER A 158 12.11 -9.73 6.57
C SER A 158 11.46 -10.42 5.38
N MET A 159 11.19 -9.67 4.29
CA MET A 159 10.66 -10.25 3.04
C MET A 159 11.62 -11.25 2.40
N ARG A 160 12.94 -10.99 2.45
CA ARG A 160 13.96 -11.97 2.01
C ARG A 160 14.02 -13.20 2.92
N GLU A 161 13.48 -13.11 4.12
CA GLU A 161 13.33 -14.20 5.10
C GLU A 161 11.91 -14.78 5.06
N HIS A 162 11.21 -14.64 3.93
CA HIS A 162 9.90 -15.24 3.65
C HIS A 162 8.74 -14.77 4.55
N ASN A 163 8.73 -13.47 4.88
CA ASN A 163 7.64 -12.81 5.58
C ASN A 163 7.01 -11.77 4.65
N TYR A 164 5.83 -12.10 4.11
CA TYR A 164 5.16 -11.33 3.07
C TYR A 164 3.83 -10.71 3.51
N HIS A 165 3.01 -11.48 4.24
CA HIS A 165 1.63 -11.11 4.52
C HIS A 165 1.14 -11.63 5.87
N ALA A 166 0.49 -10.76 6.64
CA ALA A 166 0.09 -10.95 8.03
C ALA A 166 1.22 -11.47 8.93
N ASP A 167 2.46 -11.11 8.59
CA ASP A 167 3.68 -11.66 9.18
C ASP A 167 4.17 -10.88 10.41
N ILE A 168 5.40 -11.16 10.87
CA ILE A 168 6.02 -10.50 12.01
C ILE A 168 6.07 -8.96 11.89
N ILE A 169 6.36 -8.42 10.71
CA ILE A 169 6.50 -6.99 10.43
C ILE A 169 5.14 -6.31 10.50
N GLU A 170 4.16 -6.75 9.71
CA GLU A 170 2.82 -6.17 9.71
C GLU A 170 2.16 -6.26 11.08
N THR A 171 2.29 -7.42 11.73
CA THR A 171 1.78 -7.60 13.08
C THR A 171 2.44 -6.63 14.05
N SER A 172 3.77 -6.47 13.97
CA SER A 172 4.51 -5.54 14.82
C SER A 172 4.13 -4.08 14.57
N MET A 173 3.94 -3.68 13.31
CA MET A 173 3.52 -2.34 12.94
C MET A 173 2.14 -2.02 13.49
N ILE A 174 1.15 -2.91 13.35
CA ILE A 174 -0.19 -2.68 13.90
C ILE A 174 -0.19 -2.73 15.43
N LEU A 175 0.64 -3.55 16.07
CA LEU A 175 0.87 -3.48 17.52
C LEU A 175 1.42 -2.11 17.97
N CYS A 176 2.21 -1.44 17.14
CA CYS A 176 2.68 -0.08 17.39
C CYS A 176 1.60 0.98 17.12
N ILE A 177 0.82 0.83 16.05
CA ILE A 177 -0.14 1.84 15.57
C ILE A 177 -1.45 1.79 16.36
N LYS A 178 -2.07 0.60 16.46
CA LYS A 178 -3.37 0.37 17.11
C LYS A 178 -3.39 -1.03 17.76
N PRO A 179 -2.70 -1.22 18.91
CA PRO A 179 -2.54 -2.54 19.54
C PRO A 179 -3.86 -3.25 19.87
N MET A 180 -4.92 -2.49 20.17
CA MET A 180 -6.24 -3.03 20.51
C MET A 180 -6.92 -3.77 19.33
N LEU A 181 -6.45 -3.57 18.10
CA LEU A 181 -6.95 -4.28 16.93
C LEU A 181 -6.29 -5.64 16.72
N VAL A 182 -5.14 -5.91 17.35
CA VAL A 182 -4.41 -7.17 17.17
C VAL A 182 -4.93 -8.23 18.13
N ARG A 183 -5.31 -9.40 17.60
CA ARG A 183 -5.75 -10.54 18.42
C ARG A 183 -4.54 -11.30 18.94
N LYS A 184 -4.67 -11.84 20.16
CA LYS A 184 -3.56 -12.49 20.88
C LYS A 184 -3.17 -13.86 20.32
N LYS A 185 -4.07 -14.52 19.57
CA LYS A 185 -3.85 -15.86 19.04
C LYS A 185 -3.55 -15.78 17.56
N TYR A 186 -2.38 -16.30 17.17
CA TYR A 186 -2.02 -16.49 15.78
C TYR A 186 -2.56 -17.84 15.32
N VAL A 187 -3.46 -17.79 14.34
CA VAL A 187 -3.98 -18.97 13.65
C VAL A 187 -3.35 -18.95 12.27
N LEU A 188 -2.91 -20.11 11.80
CA LEU A 188 -2.31 -20.31 10.49
C LEU A 188 -3.15 -21.34 9.73
N ASP A 189 -2.99 -21.36 8.40
CA ASP A 189 -3.51 -22.44 7.59
C ASP A 189 -2.86 -23.79 7.95
N MET A 190 -3.39 -24.87 7.36
CA MET A 190 -2.76 -26.18 7.47
C MET A 190 -1.28 -26.09 7.07
N PRO A 191 -0.37 -26.82 7.75
CA PRO A 191 1.07 -26.71 7.49
C PRO A 191 1.45 -26.88 6.02
N SER A 192 0.77 -27.75 5.27
CA SER A 192 1.00 -27.93 3.83
C SER A 192 0.74 -26.64 3.03
N VAL A 193 -0.37 -25.95 3.28
CA VAL A 193 -0.74 -24.70 2.61
C VAL A 193 0.17 -23.57 3.07
N HIS A 194 0.38 -23.43 4.38
CA HIS A 194 1.20 -22.36 4.94
C HIS A 194 2.65 -22.41 4.47
N ASN A 195 3.24 -23.60 4.39
CA ASN A 195 4.60 -23.78 3.87
C ASN A 195 4.72 -23.42 2.39
N GLU A 196 3.69 -23.69 1.58
CA GLU A 196 3.65 -23.28 0.17
C GLU A 196 3.60 -21.76 0.03
N LEU A 197 2.75 -21.08 0.83
CA LEU A 197 2.61 -19.62 0.83
C LEU A 197 3.89 -18.90 1.32
N ILE A 198 4.64 -19.50 2.25
CA ILE A 198 5.94 -18.97 2.68
C ILE A 198 7.00 -19.18 1.58
N ALA A 199 6.96 -20.31 0.87
CA ALA A 199 7.92 -20.58 -0.18
C ALA A 199 7.76 -19.63 -1.38
N ASP A 200 6.52 -19.28 -1.70
CA ASP A 200 6.16 -18.38 -2.79
C ASP A 200 4.81 -17.71 -2.46
N PRO A 201 4.79 -16.37 -2.25
CA PRO A 201 3.57 -15.68 -1.90
C PRO A 201 2.50 -15.80 -2.99
N ASP A 202 2.84 -16.00 -4.27
CA ASP A 202 1.85 -16.10 -5.35
C ASP A 202 1.14 -17.46 -5.39
N LYS A 203 1.56 -18.44 -4.57
CA LYS A 203 0.89 -19.76 -4.45
C LYS A 203 -0.49 -19.73 -3.78
N TYR A 204 -1.00 -18.56 -3.41
CA TYR A 204 -2.43 -18.43 -3.12
C TYR A 204 -3.27 -18.52 -4.40
N GLN A 205 -2.68 -18.24 -5.57
CA GLN A 205 -3.35 -18.26 -6.86
C GLN A 205 -3.39 -19.67 -7.44
N VAL A 206 -4.48 -19.97 -8.16
CA VAL A 206 -4.63 -21.13 -9.03
C VAL A 206 -4.93 -20.62 -10.42
N SER A 207 -4.13 -21.04 -11.40
CA SER A 207 -4.30 -20.69 -12.81
C SER A 207 -4.83 -21.89 -13.59
N ASP A 208 -5.87 -21.68 -14.41
CA ASP A 208 -6.35 -22.72 -15.32
C ASP A 208 -5.35 -23.04 -16.45
N ALA A 209 -4.36 -22.18 -16.68
CA ALA A 209 -3.26 -22.41 -17.62
C ALA A 209 -2.20 -23.41 -17.11
N ASP A 210 -2.22 -23.75 -15.82
CA ASP A 210 -1.37 -24.81 -15.25
C ASP A 210 -1.92 -26.22 -15.55
N THR A 211 -3.11 -26.31 -16.14
CA THR A 211 -3.67 -27.56 -16.63
C THR A 211 -2.99 -27.94 -17.96
N LYS A 212 -2.59 -29.22 -18.10
CA LYS A 212 -1.69 -29.75 -19.15
C LYS A 212 -2.16 -29.66 -20.62
N THR A 213 -3.10 -28.78 -20.96
CA THR A 213 -3.69 -28.66 -22.30
C THR A 213 -3.09 -27.54 -23.16
N ASN A 214 -1.95 -26.96 -22.80
CA ASN A 214 -1.36 -25.86 -23.58
C ASN A 214 -0.79 -26.33 -24.92
N THR A 215 -1.53 -26.06 -26.01
CA THR A 215 -0.96 -26.03 -27.35
C THR A 215 -0.12 -24.76 -27.55
N PHE A 216 0.83 -24.79 -28.48
CA PHE A 216 1.79 -23.69 -28.74
C PHE A 216 1.10 -22.34 -29.08
N LEU A 217 -0.13 -22.37 -29.59
CA LEU A 217 -0.93 -21.18 -29.94
C LEU A 217 -1.78 -20.66 -28.76
N ASP A 218 -2.21 -21.54 -27.85
CA ASP A 218 -3.04 -21.16 -26.70
C ASP A 218 -2.21 -20.43 -25.61
N GLY A 219 -0.96 -20.82 -25.40
CA GLY A 219 -0.17 -20.33 -24.25
C GLY A 219 0.20 -18.84 -24.24
N TYR A 220 0.23 -18.17 -25.40
CA TYR A 220 0.65 -16.75 -25.50
C TYR A 220 -0.51 -15.76 -25.66
N CYS A 221 -1.66 -16.20 -26.18
CA CYS A 221 -2.82 -15.34 -26.43
C CYS A 221 -3.98 -15.59 -25.47
N ARG A 222 -4.00 -16.74 -24.79
CA ARG A 222 -5.03 -17.04 -23.79
C ARG A 222 -4.71 -16.29 -22.49
N ILE A 223 -5.70 -15.53 -22.03
CA ILE A 223 -5.67 -14.94 -20.69
C ILE A 223 -6.12 -16.03 -19.71
N PRO A 224 -5.28 -16.42 -18.73
CA PRO A 224 -5.66 -17.44 -17.77
C PRO A 224 -6.78 -16.95 -16.84
N HIS A 225 -7.63 -17.88 -16.42
CA HIS A 225 -8.48 -17.67 -15.26
C HIS A 225 -7.64 -17.89 -14.00
N ILE A 226 -7.57 -16.85 -13.17
CA ILE A 226 -6.88 -16.87 -11.88
C ILE A 226 -7.92 -16.75 -10.78
N SER A 227 -7.84 -17.63 -9.78
CA SER A 227 -8.64 -17.56 -8.56
C SER A 227 -7.80 -17.87 -7.33
N GLN A 228 -8.31 -17.57 -6.15
CA GLN A 228 -7.69 -18.04 -4.91
C GLN A 228 -7.89 -19.56 -4.73
N ARG A 229 -6.86 -20.24 -4.25
CA ARG A 229 -6.94 -21.65 -3.86
C ARG A 229 -8.00 -21.87 -2.77
N SER A 230 -8.83 -22.89 -2.95
CA SER A 230 -9.98 -23.13 -2.07
C SER A 230 -9.62 -23.67 -0.68
N ASP A 231 -8.43 -24.24 -0.51
CA ASP A 231 -7.91 -24.82 0.74
C ASP A 231 -7.18 -23.81 1.64
N MET A 232 -6.95 -22.58 1.17
CA MET A 232 -6.54 -21.45 2.01
C MET A 232 -7.76 -20.91 2.76
N LYS A 233 -7.69 -20.86 4.09
CA LYS A 233 -8.77 -20.49 5.01
C LYS A 233 -8.43 -19.30 5.90
N VAL A 234 -7.16 -19.09 6.21
CA VAL A 234 -6.70 -18.07 7.15
C VAL A 234 -5.94 -16.96 6.43
N GLY A 235 -4.97 -17.35 5.59
CA GLY A 235 -4.29 -16.49 4.64
C GLY A 235 -3.04 -15.78 5.12
N VAL A 236 -2.37 -16.28 6.15
CA VAL A 236 -1.07 -15.77 6.61
C VAL A 236 0.05 -16.29 5.71
N MET A 237 0.89 -15.41 5.17
CA MET A 237 2.06 -15.75 4.32
C MET A 237 3.35 -15.29 4.99
N GLY A 238 3.69 -15.95 6.10
CA GLY A 238 4.85 -15.60 6.92
C GLY A 238 4.70 -16.12 8.35
N ASN A 239 5.53 -15.64 9.28
CA ASN A 239 5.48 -16.06 10.67
C ASN A 239 5.26 -14.88 11.63
N PRO A 240 4.06 -14.70 12.21
CA PRO A 240 3.79 -13.59 13.15
C PRO A 240 4.40 -13.77 14.54
N LYS A 241 5.01 -14.92 14.84
CA LYS A 241 5.56 -15.22 16.18
C LYS A 241 6.71 -14.25 16.51
N GLY A 242 6.65 -13.69 17.73
CA GLY A 242 7.64 -12.71 18.20
C GLY A 242 7.35 -11.27 17.80
N ALA A 243 6.27 -11.01 17.06
CA ALA A 243 5.83 -9.65 16.74
C ALA A 243 5.62 -8.82 18.02
N ASN A 244 6.08 -7.58 17.99
CA ASN A 244 5.99 -6.68 19.13
C ASN A 244 6.05 -5.20 18.69
N ALA A 245 5.51 -4.31 19.52
CA ALA A 245 5.42 -2.89 19.21
C ALA A 245 6.80 -2.21 19.02
N SER A 246 7.86 -2.70 19.66
CA SER A 246 9.21 -2.13 19.53
C SER A 246 9.79 -2.37 18.13
N LEU A 247 9.65 -3.59 17.61
CA LEU A 247 10.00 -3.91 16.23
C LEU A 247 9.18 -3.09 15.24
N GLY A 248 7.87 -2.98 15.47
CA GLY A 248 6.98 -2.17 14.62
C GLY A 248 7.39 -0.71 14.58
N LYS A 249 7.69 -0.13 15.75
CA LYS A 249 8.19 1.24 15.86
C LYS A 249 9.48 1.42 15.07
N LYS A 250 10.43 0.48 15.17
CA LYS A 250 11.70 0.54 14.42
C LYS A 250 11.45 0.58 12.91
N VAL A 251 10.63 -0.34 12.40
CA VAL A 251 10.29 -0.42 10.96
C VAL A 251 9.62 0.87 10.48
N LEU A 252 8.62 1.34 11.23
CA LEU A 252 7.89 2.57 10.90
C LEU A 252 8.82 3.80 10.94
N ASP A 253 9.68 3.92 11.95
CA ASP A 253 10.62 5.04 12.08
C ASP A 253 11.62 5.07 10.91
N GLU A 254 12.13 3.91 10.48
CA GLU A 254 12.99 3.81 9.29
C GLU A 254 12.25 4.28 8.04
N ALA A 255 11.04 3.76 7.78
CA ALA A 255 10.25 4.13 6.62
C ALA A 255 9.92 5.63 6.60
N ILE A 256 9.49 6.18 7.73
CA ILE A 256 9.17 7.61 7.88
C ILE A 256 10.42 8.46 7.65
N ALA A 257 11.55 8.11 8.25
CA ALA A 257 12.78 8.89 8.13
C ALA A 257 13.32 8.90 6.69
N ASN A 258 13.34 7.74 6.05
CA ASN A 258 13.86 7.58 4.69
C ASN A 258 12.94 8.26 3.67
N LEU A 259 11.62 8.09 3.78
CA LEU A 259 10.68 8.76 2.89
C LEU A 259 10.70 10.28 3.08
N ALA A 260 10.72 10.78 4.32
CA ALA A 260 10.84 12.22 4.57
C ALA A 260 12.15 12.80 4.02
N LYS A 261 13.27 12.07 4.13
CA LYS A 261 14.56 12.45 3.55
C LYS A 261 14.50 12.49 2.02
N TYR A 262 13.88 11.50 1.39
CA TYR A 262 13.67 11.45 -0.05
C TYR A 262 12.86 12.66 -0.54
N LEU A 263 11.73 12.96 0.10
CA LEU A 263 10.87 14.07 -0.29
C LEU A 263 11.56 15.44 -0.17
N LYS A 264 12.40 15.64 0.85
CA LYS A 264 13.16 16.89 1.03
C LYS A 264 14.25 17.12 0.00
N LYS A 265 14.88 16.05 -0.53
CA LYS A 265 15.94 16.16 -1.56
C LYS A 265 15.42 16.56 -2.92
N ALA A 266 14.17 16.21 -3.23
CA ALA A 266 13.53 16.48 -4.50
C ALA A 266 12.71 17.79 -4.48
N ARG A 267 13.15 18.77 -3.68
CA ARG A 267 12.59 20.13 -3.62
C ARG A 267 13.47 21.11 -4.36
#